data_AF-A0A0S4UTI4-F1
#
_entry.id   AF-A0A0S4UTI4-F1
#
_cell.length_a   1.000
_cell.length_b   1.000
_cell.length_c   1.000
_cell.angle_alpha   90.00
_cell.angle_beta   90.00
_cell.angle_gamma   90.00
#
_symmetry.space_group_name_H-M   'P 1'
#
loop_
_entity.id
_entity.type
_entity.pdbx_description
1 polymer ?
#
loop_
_entity_poly.entity_id
_entity_poly.type
_entity_poly.pdbx_seq_one_letter_code
_entity_poly.pdbx_strand_id
1 'polypeptide(L)'
;MRMSLHAYLLGLPRDQRDDFAVRCGSTFDRLMQIAYGNEPARAELCAAIDRESSGAISYRSVNDAWEVKKGAVDTRKRIPMDWDYVERKARGGSVADPVAQPQRGAA
;
A
#
# COMPACT_ATOMS: atom_id res chain seq x y z
N MET A 1 0.12 -20.56 -6.48
CA MET A 1 0.70 -19.40 -7.18
C MET A 1 0.02 -18.16 -6.64
N ARG A 2 0.77 -17.18 -6.12
CA ARG A 2 0.22 -15.91 -5.60
C ARG A 2 0.18 -14.89 -6.75
N MET A 3 -0.91 -14.15 -6.88
CA MET A 3 -1.09 -13.19 -7.98
C MET A 3 -0.29 -11.90 -7.70
N SER A 4 0.25 -11.26 -8.74
CA SER A 4 0.91 -9.95 -8.61
C SER A 4 -0.12 -8.82 -8.68
N LEU A 5 0.17 -7.68 -8.04
CA LEU A 5 -0.70 -6.51 -8.10
C LEU A 5 -0.96 -6.06 -9.55
N HIS A 6 0.06 -6.13 -10.40
CA HIS A 6 -0.06 -5.80 -11.82
C HIS A 6 -1.08 -6.68 -12.54
N ALA A 7 -0.99 -8.00 -12.37
CA ALA A 7 -1.94 -8.93 -12.98
C ALA A 7 -3.36 -8.73 -12.45
N TYR A 8 -3.51 -8.46 -11.15
CA TYR A 8 -4.81 -8.14 -10.54
C TYR A 8 -5.45 -6.90 -11.17
N LEU A 9 -4.71 -5.78 -11.20
CA LEU A 9 -5.23 -4.51 -11.70
C LEU A 9 -5.59 -4.56 -13.20
N LEU A 10 -4.82 -5.28 -14.00
CA LEU A 10 -5.13 -5.47 -15.41
C LEU A 10 -6.33 -6.42 -15.64
N GLY A 11 -6.52 -7.39 -14.73
CA GLY A 11 -7.66 -8.29 -14.74
C GLY A 11 -8.98 -7.64 -14.33
N LEU A 12 -8.95 -6.49 -13.64
CA LEU A 12 -10.15 -5.75 -13.29
C LEU A 12 -10.85 -5.17 -14.54
N PRO A 13 -12.19 -5.32 -14.65
CA PRO A 13 -13.01 -4.58 -15.59
C PRO A 13 -12.73 -3.07 -15.51
N ARG A 14 -12.74 -2.37 -16.65
CA ARG A 14 -12.34 -0.96 -16.72
C ARG A 14 -13.14 -0.06 -15.77
N ASP A 15 -14.43 -0.33 -15.67
CA ASP A 15 -15.39 0.35 -14.79
C ASP A 15 -15.17 0.09 -13.30
N GLN A 16 -14.44 -0.97 -12.92
CA GLN A 16 -14.18 -1.32 -11.52
C GLN A 16 -12.82 -0.84 -11.00
N ARG A 17 -11.96 -0.35 -11.88
CA ARG A 17 -10.56 0.02 -11.56
C ARG A 17 -10.49 1.20 -10.61
N ASP A 18 -11.22 2.26 -10.91
CA ASP A 18 -11.24 3.46 -10.08
C ASP A 18 -11.94 3.18 -8.76
N ASP A 19 -13.06 2.44 -8.78
CA ASP A 19 -13.76 2.02 -7.57
C ASP A 19 -12.85 1.21 -6.63
N PHE A 20 -12.10 0.24 -7.16
CA PHE A 20 -11.13 -0.52 -6.37
C PHE A 20 -10.07 0.40 -5.75
N ALA A 21 -9.53 1.33 -6.54
CA ALA A 21 -8.53 2.26 -6.05
C ALA A 21 -9.05 3.18 -4.94
N VAL A 22 -10.27 3.69 -5.09
CA VAL A 22 -10.95 4.52 -4.07
C VAL A 22 -11.15 3.75 -2.78
N ARG A 23 -11.61 2.49 -2.84
CA ARG A 23 -11.76 1.65 -1.64
C ARG A 23 -10.42 1.34 -0.95
N CYS A 24 -9.33 1.30 -1.72
CA CYS A 24 -7.97 1.19 -1.17
C CYS A 24 -7.45 2.52 -0.59
N GLY A 25 -8.18 3.64 -0.75
CA GLY A 25 -7.73 4.98 -0.34
C GLY A 25 -6.65 5.58 -1.25
N SER A 26 -6.71 5.29 -2.55
CA SER A 26 -5.72 5.68 -3.57
C SER A 26 -6.38 6.04 -4.91
N THR A 27 -5.58 6.26 -5.96
CA THR A 27 -6.01 6.38 -7.36
C THR A 27 -5.49 5.20 -8.17
N PHE A 28 -6.17 4.86 -9.27
CA PHE A 28 -5.75 3.73 -10.12
C PHE A 28 -4.34 3.94 -10.69
N ASP A 29 -4.03 5.16 -11.15
CA ASP A 29 -2.70 5.52 -11.63
C ASP A 29 -1.61 5.27 -10.59
N ARG A 30 -1.86 5.62 -9.33
CA ARG A 30 -0.91 5.37 -8.24
C ARG A 30 -0.73 3.88 -7.98
N LEU A 31 -1.82 3.10 -7.99
CA LEU A 31 -1.74 1.64 -7.88
C LEU A 31 -0.92 1.04 -9.03
N MET A 32 -1.03 1.58 -10.25
CA MET A 32 -0.21 1.17 -11.38
C MET A 32 1.27 1.55 -11.19
N GLN A 33 1.59 2.73 -10.66
CA GLN A 33 2.98 3.09 -10.33
C GLN A 33 3.61 2.09 -9.35
N ILE A 34 2.85 1.65 -8.35
CA ILE A 34 3.27 0.62 -7.39
C ILE A 34 3.44 -0.73 -8.10
N ALA A 35 2.46 -1.13 -8.91
CA ALA A 35 2.49 -2.40 -9.65
C ALA A 35 3.68 -2.50 -10.62
N TYR A 36 4.12 -1.39 -11.21
CA TYR A 36 5.31 -1.31 -12.05
C TYR A 36 6.63 -1.14 -11.27
N GLY A 37 6.57 -1.10 -9.93
CA GLY A 37 7.73 -0.92 -9.06
C GLY A 37 8.35 0.48 -9.15
N ASN A 38 7.60 1.50 -9.58
CA ASN A 38 8.10 2.86 -9.69
C ASN A 38 8.19 3.54 -8.32
N GLU A 39 7.26 3.24 -7.43
CA GLU A 39 7.25 3.63 -6.02
C GLU A 39 6.77 2.49 -5.12
N PRO A 40 7.20 2.41 -3.85
CA PRO A 40 6.64 1.46 -2.91
C PRO A 40 5.36 2.01 -2.26
N ALA A 41 4.43 1.12 -1.95
CA ALA A 41 3.23 1.40 -1.17
C ALA A 41 3.53 1.33 0.33
N ARG A 42 3.03 2.32 1.10
CA ARG A 42 3.06 2.32 2.57
C ARG A 42 2.25 1.17 3.16
N ALA A 43 2.54 0.83 4.41
CA ALA A 43 1.91 -0.24 5.18
C ALA A 43 0.37 -0.23 5.12
N GLU A 44 -0.25 0.94 5.27
CA GLU A 44 -1.71 1.09 5.22
C GLU A 44 -2.27 0.76 3.84
N LEU A 45 -1.58 1.16 2.77
CA LEU A 45 -2.01 0.89 1.41
C LEU A 45 -1.82 -0.59 1.07
N CYS A 46 -0.74 -1.21 1.53
CA CYS A 46 -0.56 -2.65 1.40
C CYS A 46 -1.70 -3.44 2.07
N ALA A 47 -2.08 -3.05 3.28
CA ALA A 47 -3.18 -3.67 4.02
C ALA A 47 -4.55 -3.43 3.35
N ALA A 48 -4.78 -2.21 2.84
CA ALA A 48 -6.01 -1.87 2.14
C ALA A 48 -6.17 -2.68 0.85
N ILE A 49 -5.10 -2.82 0.05
CA ILE A 49 -5.09 -3.65 -1.16
C ILE A 49 -5.40 -5.12 -0.83
N ASP A 50 -4.82 -5.65 0.24
CA ASP A 50 -5.09 -7.02 0.68
C ASP A 50 -6.57 -7.22 1.02
N ARG A 51 -7.09 -6.36 1.90
CA ARG A 51 -8.49 -6.38 2.32
C ARG A 51 -9.47 -6.23 1.14
N GLU A 52 -9.24 -5.25 0.27
CA GLU A 52 -10.12 -4.95 -0.86
C GLU A 52 -10.02 -5.95 -2.02
N SER A 53 -8.90 -6.66 -2.12
CA SER A 53 -8.73 -7.77 -3.06
C SER A 53 -9.19 -9.11 -2.49
N SER A 54 -9.76 -9.12 -1.28
CA SER A 54 -10.15 -10.33 -0.55
C SER A 54 -8.99 -11.33 -0.41
N GLY A 55 -7.77 -10.83 -0.20
CA GLY A 55 -6.56 -11.65 -0.07
C GLY A 55 -5.98 -12.18 -1.38
N ALA A 56 -6.53 -11.82 -2.54
CA ALA A 56 -5.95 -12.19 -3.84
C ALA A 56 -4.54 -11.61 -4.02
N ILE A 57 -4.33 -10.39 -3.50
CA ILE A 57 -3.02 -9.75 -3.36
C ILE A 57 -2.69 -9.65 -1.90
N SER A 58 -1.57 -10.23 -1.49
CA SER A 58 -1.13 -10.11 -0.11
C SER A 58 -0.42 -8.80 0.13
N TYR A 59 -0.64 -8.19 1.29
CA TYR A 59 0.10 -7.01 1.73
C TYR A 59 1.63 -7.23 1.67
N ARG A 60 2.10 -8.47 1.90
CA ARG A 60 3.53 -8.85 1.82
C ARG A 60 4.14 -8.73 0.43
N SER A 61 3.34 -8.87 -0.62
CA SER A 61 3.81 -8.94 -2.01
C SER A 61 3.54 -7.67 -2.82
N VAL A 62 2.85 -6.68 -2.24
CA VAL A 62 2.50 -5.43 -2.93
C VAL A 62 3.76 -4.70 -3.45
N ASN A 63 4.85 -4.74 -2.69
CA ASN A 63 6.09 -4.04 -3.02
C ASN A 63 7.15 -4.89 -3.73
N ASP A 64 6.86 -6.15 -4.08
CA ASP A 64 7.84 -7.06 -4.69
C ASP A 64 8.45 -6.46 -5.97
N ALA A 65 7.62 -5.84 -6.82
CA ALA A 65 8.08 -5.20 -8.04
C ALA A 65 9.06 -4.03 -7.77
N TRP A 66 8.81 -3.26 -6.72
CA TRP A 66 9.71 -2.17 -6.32
C TRP A 66 10.99 -2.70 -5.69
N GLU A 67 10.93 -3.73 -4.83
CA GLU A 67 12.13 -4.32 -4.21
C GLU A 67 13.06 -4.91 -5.28
N VAL A 68 12.52 -5.61 -6.28
CA VAL A 68 13.29 -6.14 -7.42
C VAL A 68 13.90 -5.02 -8.27
N LYS A 69 13.16 -3.94 -8.53
CA LYS A 69 13.59 -2.86 -9.45
C LYS A 69 14.50 -1.83 -8.79
N LYS A 70 14.21 -1.46 -7.55
CA LYS A 70 14.77 -0.28 -6.86
C LYS A 70 15.17 -0.53 -5.41
N GLY A 71 14.72 -1.60 -4.76
CA GLY A 71 14.95 -1.84 -3.33
C GLY A 71 16.42 -1.84 -2.92
N ALA A 72 17.31 -2.30 -3.80
CA ALA A 72 18.76 -2.29 -3.57
C ALA A 72 19.39 -0.88 -3.65
N VAL A 73 18.79 0.06 -4.40
CA VAL A 73 19.37 1.38 -4.69
C VAL A 73 18.64 2.54 -4.00
N ASP A 74 17.35 2.38 -3.69
CA ASP A 74 16.50 3.40 -3.04
C ASP A 74 16.07 2.95 -1.63
N THR A 75 17.06 2.59 -0.82
CA THR A 75 16.84 2.08 0.56
C THR A 75 16.15 3.09 1.47
N ARG A 76 16.21 4.39 1.16
CA ARG A 76 15.51 5.47 1.88
C ARG A 76 13.99 5.32 1.86
N LYS A 77 13.44 4.67 0.83
CA LYS A 77 12.01 4.38 0.71
C LYS A 77 11.64 2.98 1.15
N ARG A 78 12.60 2.19 1.65
CA ARG A 78 12.28 0.90 2.25
C ARG A 78 11.41 1.15 3.46
N ILE A 79 10.22 0.58 3.44
CA ILE A 79 9.26 0.75 4.52
C ILE A 79 9.60 -0.31 5.57
N PRO A 80 10.03 0.07 6.78
CA PRO A 80 10.13 -0.87 7.89
C PRO A 80 8.71 -1.37 8.18
N MET A 81 8.48 -2.63 7.87
CA MET A 81 7.17 -3.25 8.04
C MET A 81 7.02 -3.64 9.51
N ASP A 82 6.45 -2.74 10.31
CA ASP A 82 5.94 -3.11 11.62
C ASP A 82 4.66 -3.93 11.41
N TRP A 83 4.81 -5.27 11.46
CA TRP A 83 3.73 -6.21 11.22
C TRP A 83 2.61 -6.08 12.27
N ASP A 84 2.95 -5.67 13.50
CA ASP A 84 1.98 -5.46 14.58
C ASP A 84 1.14 -4.20 14.30
N TYR A 85 1.73 -3.16 13.72
CA TYR A 85 1.01 -1.97 13.25
C TYR A 85 0.00 -2.30 12.14
N VAL A 86 0.43 -3.07 11.14
CA VAL A 86 -0.41 -3.49 10.00
C VAL A 86 -1.56 -4.39 10.47
N GLU A 87 -1.27 -5.37 11.32
CA GLU A 87 -2.26 -6.31 11.84
C GLU A 87 -3.31 -5.62 12.73
N ARG A 88 -2.88 -4.65 13.55
CA ARG A 88 -3.78 -3.81 14.36
C ARG A 88 -4.72 -2.94 13.51
N LYS A 89 -4.23 -2.38 12.39
CA LYS A 89 -5.06 -1.59 11.47
C LYS A 89 -6.02 -2.47 10.65
N ALA A 90 -5.60 -3.68 10.25
CA ALA A 90 -6.42 -4.61 9.48
C ALA A 90 -7.60 -5.21 10.28
N ARG A 91 -7.47 -5.36 11.61
CA ARG A 91 -8.51 -5.94 12.49
C ARG A 91 -9.59 -4.96 12.99
N GLY A 92 -9.56 -3.70 12.57
CA GLY A 92 -10.67 -2.74 12.77
C GLY A 92 -10.41 -1.64 13.80
N GLY A 93 -9.91 -0.49 13.35
CA GLY A 93 -9.90 0.72 14.16
C GLY A 93 -9.38 1.96 13.42
N SER A 94 -10.30 2.89 13.13
CA SER A 94 -9.94 4.30 12.95
C SER A 94 -9.30 4.80 14.23
N VAL A 95 -7.97 4.92 14.23
CA VAL A 95 -7.24 5.61 15.31
C VAL A 95 -6.54 6.77 14.64
N ALA A 96 -6.86 7.97 15.11
CA ALA A 96 -6.23 9.23 14.75
C ALA A 96 -4.70 9.11 14.80
N ASP A 97 -4.04 9.69 13.81
CA ASP A 97 -2.57 9.70 13.70
C ASP A 97 -1.94 10.38 14.94
N PRO A 98 -1.02 9.74 15.67
CA PRO A 98 -0.29 10.38 16.76
C PRO A 98 0.94 11.16 16.25
N VAL A 99 0.82 11.86 15.12
CA VAL A 99 1.83 12.82 14.65
C VAL A 99 1.18 14.19 14.48
N ALA A 100 0.70 14.73 15.59
CA ALA A 100 0.70 16.17 15.79
C ALA A 100 1.86 16.46 16.76
N GLN A 101 3.05 16.67 16.21
CA GLN A 101 4.15 17.28 16.94
C GLN A 101 3.70 18.71 17.28
N PRO A 102 3.52 19.11 18.55
CA PRO A 102 3.29 20.51 18.84
C PRO A 102 4.60 21.24 18.56
N GLN A 103 4.55 22.16 17.59
CA GLN A 103 5.59 23.14 17.37
C GLN A 103 5.72 23.93 18.69
N ARG A 104 6.79 23.71 19.45
CA ARG A 104 7.11 24.57 20.59
C ARG A 104 7.56 25.92 20.05
N GLY A 105 6.61 26.84 19.92
CA GLY A 105 6.84 28.26 19.71
C GLY A 105 6.62 29.04 21.01
N ALA A 106 7.66 29.76 21.41
CA ALA A 106 7.66 31.04 22.12
C ALA A 106 6.91 31.17 23.46
N ALA A 107 7.69 31.34 24.52
CA ALA A 107 7.61 32.49 25.43
C ALA A 107 9.01 32.75 26.01
#